data_AF-A0A7W6T6Y1-F1
#
_entry.id   AF-A0A7W6T6Y1-F1
#
_cell.length_a   1.000
_cell.length_b   1.000
_cell.length_c   1.000
_cell.angle_alpha   90.00
_cell.angle_beta   90.00
_cell.angle_gamma   90.00
#
_symmetry.space_group_name_H-M   'P 1'
#
loop_
_entity.id
_entity.type
_entity.pdbx_description
1 polymer ?
#
loop_
_entity_poly.entity_id
_entity_poly.type
_entity_poly.pdbx_seq_one_letter_code
_entity_poly.pdbx_strand_id
1 'polypeptide(L)'
;MLPLLAADAIAAAFRLTPSELRVLMAIIEIGGVPNIAAKLGIAETTVKTHLGRLFEKTGAGRQADLVKIAAGFAVPFARRTSGDDGAA
;
A
#
# COMPACT_ATOMS: atom_id res chain seq x y z
N MET A 1 11.65 9.68 6.35
CA MET A 1 11.95 8.94 5.10
C MET A 1 11.05 7.72 5.11
N LEU A 2 10.11 7.58 4.17
CA LEU A 2 9.34 6.33 4.06
C LEU A 2 10.31 5.20 3.76
N PRO A 3 10.26 4.07 4.49
CA PRO A 3 11.06 2.91 4.14
C PRO A 3 10.68 2.48 2.73
N LEU A 4 11.65 2.02 1.95
CA LEU A 4 11.35 1.42 0.66
C LEU A 4 10.55 0.14 0.94
N LEU A 5 9.29 0.11 0.52
CA LEU A 5 8.41 -1.04 0.71
C LEU A 5 8.48 -1.94 -0.51
N ALA A 6 8.54 -3.25 -0.27
CA ALA A 6 8.34 -4.24 -1.33
C ALA A 6 6.85 -4.32 -1.71
N ALA A 7 6.34 -3.29 -2.39
CA ALA A 7 4.92 -3.13 -2.73
C ALA A 7 4.34 -4.35 -3.46
N ASP A 8 5.09 -4.89 -4.43
CA ASP A 8 4.68 -6.08 -5.18
C ASP A 8 4.60 -7.33 -4.31
N ALA A 9 5.50 -7.46 -3.34
CA ALA A 9 5.47 -8.57 -2.39
C ALA A 9 4.25 -8.48 -1.45
N ILE A 10 3.89 -7.28 -0.99
CA ILE A 10 2.67 -7.05 -0.20
C ILE A 10 1.45 -7.43 -1.04
N ALA A 11 1.38 -6.95 -2.28
CA ALA A 11 0.26 -7.22 -3.17
C ALA A 11 0.09 -8.72 -3.43
N ALA A 12 1.19 -9.43 -3.69
CA ALA A 12 1.18 -10.87 -3.88
C ALA A 12 0.75 -11.63 -2.61
N ALA A 13 1.31 -11.27 -1.44
CA ALA A 13 1.02 -11.94 -0.16
C ALA A 13 -0.47 -11.89 0.21
N PHE A 14 -1.13 -10.76 -0.03
CA PHE A 14 -2.53 -10.54 0.34
C PHE A 14 -3.49 -10.57 -0.85
N ARG A 15 -3.01 -10.94 -2.05
CA ARG A 15 -3.80 -10.92 -3.31
C ARG A 15 -4.54 -9.60 -3.50
N LEU A 16 -3.82 -8.50 -3.31
CA LEU A 16 -4.37 -7.16 -3.47
C LEU A 16 -4.55 -6.83 -4.94
N THR A 17 -5.66 -6.18 -5.27
CA THR A 17 -5.84 -5.52 -6.55
C THR A 17 -4.98 -4.25 -6.61
N PRO A 18 -4.68 -3.73 -7.81
CA PRO A 18 -3.92 -2.47 -7.95
C PRO A 18 -4.56 -1.29 -7.20
N SER A 19 -5.88 -1.22 -7.14
CA SER A 19 -6.59 -0.16 -6.41
C SER A 19 -6.50 -0.32 -4.89
N GLU A 20 -6.57 -1.54 -4.37
CA GLU A 20 -6.36 -1.80 -2.94
C GLU A 20 -4.92 -1.48 -2.52
N LEU A 21 -3.93 -1.86 -3.34
CA LEU A 21 -2.53 -1.52 -3.11
C LEU A 21 -2.33 0.00 -3.09
N ARG A 22 -2.93 0.73 -4.05
CA ARG A 22 -2.86 2.20 -4.10
C ARG A 22 -3.42 2.84 -2.83
N VAL A 23 -4.55 2.34 -2.31
CA VAL A 23 -5.13 2.82 -1.05
C VAL A 23 -4.24 2.47 0.15
N LEU A 24 -3.69 1.25 0.20
CA LEU A 24 -2.76 0.85 1.26
C LEU A 24 -1.53 1.77 1.31
N MET A 25 -0.93 2.08 0.16
CA MET A 25 0.21 2.99 0.08
C MET A 25 -0.14 4.40 0.56
N ALA A 26 -1.32 4.90 0.18
CA ALA A 26 -1.81 6.20 0.67
C ALA A 26 -2.03 6.20 2.19
N ILE A 27 -2.55 5.12 2.78
CA ILE A 27 -2.70 4.99 4.24
C ILE A 27 -1.34 5.13 4.94
N ILE A 28 -0.29 4.50 4.41
CA ILE A 28 1.05 4.53 5.00
C ILE A 28 1.68 5.92 4.87
N GLU A 29 1.43 6.60 3.75
CA GLU A 29 2.02 7.91 3.47
C GLU A 29 1.37 9.05 4.25
N ILE A 30 0.04 9.12 4.26
CA ILE A 30 -0.71 10.29 4.75
C ILE A 30 -1.77 9.96 5.81
N GLY A 31 -2.12 8.69 6.01
CA GLY A 31 -3.20 8.26 6.89
C GLY A 31 -4.56 8.87 6.53
N GLY A 32 -5.54 8.79 7.43
CA GLY A 32 -6.80 9.56 7.39
C GLY A 32 -7.67 9.43 6.13
N VAL A 33 -8.91 8.94 6.27
CA VAL A 33 -9.83 8.75 5.13
C VAL A 33 -10.02 10.01 4.25
N PRO A 34 -10.25 11.22 4.81
CA PRO A 34 -10.43 12.42 3.99
C PRO A 34 -9.19 12.78 3.18
N ASN A 35 -7.99 12.63 3.77
CA ASN A 35 -6.73 12.92 3.10
C ASN A 35 -6.46 11.92 1.97
N ILE A 36 -6.73 10.63 2.20
CA ILE A 36 -6.60 9.57 1.18
C ILE A 36 -7.53 9.86 0.00
N ALA A 37 -8.79 10.23 0.29
CA ALA A 37 -9.76 10.58 -0.72
C ALA A 37 -9.27 11.74 -1.59
N ALA A 38 -8.81 12.83 -0.95
CA ALA A 38 -8.26 13.99 -1.63
C ALA A 38 -7.01 13.65 -2.48
N LYS A 39 -6.06 12.90 -1.92
CA LYS A 39 -4.82 12.51 -2.62
C LYS A 39 -5.09 11.63 -3.84
N LEU A 40 -6.05 10.71 -3.74
CA LEU A 40 -6.37 9.78 -4.81
C LEU A 40 -7.44 10.29 -5.78
N GLY A 41 -8.05 11.44 -5.51
CA GLY A 41 -9.12 12.01 -6.33
C GLY A 41 -10.40 11.17 -6.36
N ILE A 42 -10.73 10.50 -5.25
CA ILE A 42 -11.90 9.62 -5.12
C ILE A 42 -12.76 10.00 -3.92
N ALA A 43 -14.00 9.49 -3.87
CA ALA A 43 -14.88 9.72 -2.73
C ALA A 43 -14.41 8.99 -1.46
N GLU A 44 -14.66 9.56 -0.29
CA GLU A 44 -14.38 8.91 1.01
C GLU A 44 -15.07 7.56 1.17
N THR A 45 -16.28 7.41 0.61
CA THR A 45 -17.02 6.14 0.59
C THR A 45 -16.25 5.06 -0.18
N THR A 46 -15.64 5.42 -1.32
CA THR A 46 -14.77 4.52 -2.09
C THR A 46 -13.53 4.12 -1.28
N VAL A 47 -12.90 5.06 -0.55
CA VAL A 47 -11.79 4.76 0.35
C VAL A 47 -12.22 3.76 1.44
N LYS A 48 -13.39 3.99 2.08
CA LYS A 48 -13.94 3.09 3.09
C LYS A 48 -14.22 1.69 2.53
N THR A 49 -14.73 1.59 1.30
CA THR A 49 -14.90 0.30 0.62
C THR A 49 -13.57 -0.43 0.43
N HIS A 50 -12.52 0.27 -0.02
CA HIS A 50 -11.19 -0.34 -0.15
C HIS A 50 -10.61 -0.73 1.22
N LEU A 51 -10.82 0.07 2.27
CA LEU A 51 -10.41 -0.27 3.63
C LEU A 51 -11.07 -1.56 4.14
N GLY A 52 -12.37 -1.74 3.92
CA GLY A 52 -13.07 -2.97 4.29
C GLY A 52 -12.43 -4.20 3.63
N ARG A 53 -12.17 -4.14 2.31
CA ARG A 53 -11.48 -5.22 1.59
C ARG A 53 -10.06 -5.45 2.07
N LEU A 54 -9.34 -4.38 2.40
CA LEU A 54 -7.99 -4.49 2.98
C LEU A 54 -8.04 -5.21 4.32
N PHE A 55 -8.98 -4.88 5.21
CA PHE A 55 -9.16 -5.57 6.48
C PHE A 55 -9.49 -7.05 6.29
N GLU A 56 -10.41 -7.38 5.38
CA GLU A 56 -10.75 -8.77 5.06
C GLU A 56 -9.54 -9.56 4.52
N LYS A 57 -8.77 -8.98 3.59
CA LYS A 57 -7.64 -9.67 2.95
C LYS A 57 -6.39 -9.79 3.82
N THR A 58 -6.19 -8.85 4.74
CA THR A 58 -4.99 -8.78 5.58
C THR A 58 -5.21 -9.28 7.00
N GLY A 59 -6.47 -9.42 7.43
CA GLY A 59 -6.83 -9.72 8.82
C GLY A 59 -6.64 -8.55 9.79
N ALA A 60 -6.37 -7.34 9.29
CA ALA A 60 -6.20 -6.15 10.11
C ALA A 60 -7.52 -5.69 10.74
N GLY A 61 -7.49 -5.30 12.03
CA GLY A 61 -8.67 -4.79 12.74
C GLY A 61 -8.84 -3.27 12.62
N ARG A 62 -7.76 -2.55 12.30
CA ARG A 62 -7.75 -1.09 12.13
C ARG A 62 -6.63 -0.64 11.20
N GLN A 63 -6.69 0.61 10.74
CA GLN A 63 -5.67 1.20 9.86
C GLN A 63 -4.24 1.10 10.41
N ALA A 64 -4.06 1.28 11.73
CA ALA A 64 -2.74 1.17 12.35
C ALA A 64 -2.12 -0.23 12.19
N ASP A 65 -2.93 -1.28 12.07
CA ASP A 65 -2.44 -2.64 11.87
C ASP A 65 -1.97 -2.83 10.41
N LEU A 66 -2.63 -2.19 9.43
CA LEU A 66 -2.17 -2.16 8.04
C LEU A 66 -0.79 -1.50 7.92
N VAL A 67 -0.55 -0.42 8.66
CA VAL A 67 0.76 0.25 8.70
C VAL A 67 1.83 -0.68 9.27
N LYS A 68 1.52 -1.42 10.35
CA LYS A 68 2.44 -2.42 10.93
C LYS A 68 2.74 -3.57 9.99
N ILE A 69 1.70 -4.10 9.32
CA ILE A 69 1.86 -5.16 8.32
C ILE A 69 2.81 -4.68 7.22
N ALA A 70 2.56 -3.49 6.65
CA ALA A 70 3.41 -2.94 5.61
C ALA A 70 4.86 -2.71 6.07
N ALA A 71 5.07 -2.27 7.31
CA ALA A 71 6.40 -2.14 7.88
C ALA A 71 7.18 -3.47 7.94
N GLY A 72 6.48 -4.61 8.06
CA GLY A 72 7.09 -5.94 7.95
C GLY A 72 7.62 -6.29 6.55
N PHE A 73 7.22 -5.53 5.53
CA PHE A 73 7.71 -5.62 4.14
C PHE A 73 8.69 -4.50 3.77
N ALA A 74 9.15 -3.74 4.77
CA ALA A 74 10.20 -2.75 4.55
C ALA A 74 11.49 -3.45 4.11
N VAL A 75 12.07 -2.99 3.00
CA VAL A 75 13.39 -3.43 2.52
C VAL A 75 14.40 -2.34 2.90
N PRO A 76 15.26 -2.57 3.92
CA PRO A 76 16.16 -1.52 4.42
C PRO A 76 17.23 -1.12 3.39
N PHE A 77 17.46 -1.98 2.40
CA PHE A 77 18.45 -1.82 1.34
C PHE A 77 17.90 -2.46 0.06
N ALA A 78 16.94 -1.84 -0.61
CA ALA A 78 16.64 -2.29 -1.96
C ALA A 78 17.80 -1.90 -2.87
N ARG A 79 18.37 -2.87 -3.60
CA ARG A 79 19.18 -2.56 -4.78
C ARG A 79 18.28 -1.76 -5.71
N ARG A 80 18.68 -0.52 -6.03
CA ARG A 80 18.16 0.16 -7.22
C ARG A 80 18.50 -0.77 -8.38
N THR A 81 17.52 -1.48 -8.91
CA THR A 81 17.67 -2.15 -10.19
C THR A 81 17.93 -1.03 -11.18
N SER A 82 19.19 -0.85 -11.54
CA SER A 82 19.58 -0.04 -12.68
C SER A 82 18.76 -0.53 -13.86
N GLY A 83 17.78 0.25 -14.28
CA GLY A 83 17.13 0.05 -15.57
C GLY A 83 18.12 0.49 -16.63
N ASP A 84 19.03 -0.41 -17.00
CA ASP A 84 19.69 -0.41 -18.30
C ASP A 84 20.40 -1.76 -18.43
N ASP A 85 19.81 -2.69 -19.18
CA ASP A 85 20.51 -3.82 -19.80
C ASP A 85 19.60 -4.42 -20.87
N GLY A 86 19.85 -4.02 -22.12
CA GLY A 86 19.64 -4.89 -23.28
C GLY A 86 18.38 -4.66 -24.11
N ALA A 87 18.30 -3.51 -24.79
CA ALA A 87 17.78 -3.55 -26.16
C ALA A 87 18.74 -4.41 -27.01
N ALA A 88 18.24 -5.54 -27.48
CA ALA A 88 18.76 -6.29 -28.63
C ALA A 88 17.58 -6.97 -29.33
#